data_AF-A0A958VR62-F1
#
_entry.id   AF-A0A958VR62-F1
#
_cell.length_a   1.000
_cell.length_b   1.000
_cell.length_c   1.000
_cell.angle_alpha   90.00
_cell.angle_beta   90.00
_cell.angle_gamma   90.00
#
_symmetry.space_group_name_H-M   'P 1'
#
loop_
_entity.id
_entity.type
_entity.pdbx_description
1 polymer ?
#
loop_
_entity_poly.entity_id
_entity_poly.type
_entity_poly.pdbx_seq_one_letter_code
_entity_poly.pdbx_strand_id
1 'polypeptide(L)'
;MNEIKSFSELKHDFELILKDKLRRKFYIQKEIDRVETFIQTKWYTGYRTNGFKRRLLPIGNLNTKRGEFGIKTELNIDIFFSAFESYLNEREYEISHNINDYYSEYDDDDKEEKANEKYKICLNTLKQAKEFALYYIWLEELLKSDLTSISKPKTSDLTHKQKLLALNYLGLDLSKYDNTNSAKVLSKILELDYDNTRKYLSYISSGKNVVRTKSNLETVKKLFETSNLTDISSLIETDLENY
;
A
#
# COMPACT_ATOMS: atom_id res chain seq x y z
N MET A 1 26.45 -5.09 17.17
CA MET A 1 25.33 -5.98 17.55
C MET A 1 24.05 -5.29 17.11
N ASN A 2 23.25 -5.91 16.24
CA ASN A 2 21.98 -5.32 15.83
C ASN A 2 20.94 -5.58 16.92
N GLU A 3 20.36 -4.52 17.44
CA GLU A 3 19.33 -4.55 18.47
C GLU A 3 18.00 -5.10 17.89
N ILE A 4 17.16 -5.71 18.73
CA ILE A 4 15.83 -6.21 18.36
C ILE A 4 15.01 -5.00 17.95
N LYS A 5 14.54 -4.93 16.69
CA LYS A 5 13.66 -3.83 16.29
C LYS A 5 12.32 -3.95 17.00
N SER A 6 11.97 -2.90 17.74
CA SER A 6 10.67 -2.71 18.36
C SER A 6 9.60 -2.31 17.33
N PHE A 7 8.34 -2.46 17.71
CA PHE A 7 7.20 -1.95 16.95
C PHE A 7 7.38 -0.47 16.57
N SER A 8 7.80 0.35 17.53
CA SER A 8 7.99 1.79 17.33
C SER A 8 9.04 2.09 16.26
N GLU A 9 10.13 1.33 16.22
CA GLU A 9 11.18 1.48 15.21
C GLU A 9 10.71 1.02 13.83
N LEU A 10 10.07 -0.15 13.74
CA LEU A 10 9.49 -0.65 12.48
C LEU A 10 8.46 0.32 11.91
N LYS A 11 7.59 0.83 12.78
CA LYS A 11 6.58 1.84 12.44
C LYS A 11 7.25 3.11 11.94
N HIS A 12 8.23 3.64 12.68
CA HIS A 12 8.93 4.86 12.30
C HIS A 12 9.63 4.74 10.95
N ASP A 13 10.37 3.65 10.72
CA ASP A 13 11.05 3.35 9.46
C ASP A 13 10.06 3.33 8.29
N PHE A 14 8.89 2.72 8.50
CA PHE A 14 7.86 2.66 7.46
C PHE A 14 7.15 4.00 7.23
N GLU A 15 6.88 4.76 8.29
CA GLU A 15 6.30 6.11 8.18
C GLU A 15 7.21 7.07 7.40
N LEU A 16 8.53 6.94 7.53
CA LEU A 16 9.49 7.67 6.70
C LEU A 16 9.37 7.31 5.21
N ILE A 17 9.10 6.04 4.88
CA ILE A 17 8.86 5.60 3.49
C ILE A 17 7.55 6.17 2.95
N LEU A 18 6.53 6.32 3.80
CA LEU A 18 5.22 6.85 3.43
C LEU A 18 5.20 8.38 3.28
N LYS A 19 6.17 9.08 3.85
CA LYS A 19 6.30 10.54 3.72
C LYS A 19 6.45 10.91 2.24
N ASP A 20 5.62 11.83 1.77
CA ASP A 20 5.61 12.37 0.40
C ASP A 20 5.27 11.38 -0.74
N LYS A 21 4.68 10.21 -0.43
CA LYS A 21 4.21 9.27 -1.46
C LYS A 21 2.73 9.51 -1.81
N LEU A 22 2.45 9.90 -3.06
CA LEU A 22 1.09 10.03 -3.60
C LEU A 22 0.30 8.69 -3.62
N ARG A 23 0.99 7.54 -3.54
CA ARG A 23 0.40 6.20 -3.60
C ARG A 23 0.55 5.43 -2.27
N ARG A 24 0.28 6.06 -1.12
CA ARG A 24 0.42 5.46 0.23
C ARG A 24 -0.12 4.03 0.30
N LYS A 25 -1.35 3.82 -0.16
CA LYS A 25 -2.00 2.49 -0.23
C LYS A 25 -1.17 1.42 -0.93
N PHE A 26 -0.52 1.74 -2.05
CA PHE A 26 0.32 0.79 -2.77
C PHE A 26 1.52 0.36 -1.91
N TYR A 27 2.14 1.31 -1.21
CA TYR A 27 3.28 1.02 -0.33
C TYR A 27 2.86 0.23 0.91
N ILE A 28 1.72 0.55 1.51
CA ILE A 28 1.16 -0.21 2.64
C ILE A 28 0.87 -1.65 2.21
N GLN A 29 0.19 -1.86 1.08
CA GLN A 29 -0.07 -3.22 0.58
C GLN A 29 1.23 -3.97 0.27
N LYS A 30 2.20 -3.31 -0.36
CA LYS A 30 3.50 -3.93 -0.66
C LYS A 30 4.24 -4.34 0.61
N GLU A 31 4.15 -3.56 1.68
CA GLU A 31 4.79 -3.89 2.95
C GLU A 31 4.08 -5.07 3.64
N ILE A 32 2.74 -5.10 3.63
CA ILE A 32 1.95 -6.26 4.08
C ILE A 32 2.37 -7.51 3.29
N ASP A 33 2.45 -7.42 1.96
CA ASP A 33 2.86 -8.54 1.10
C ASP A 33 4.27 -9.03 1.44
N ARG A 34 5.19 -8.13 1.82
CA ARG A 34 6.55 -8.50 2.28
C ARG A 34 6.52 -9.24 3.61
N VAL A 35 5.72 -8.78 4.57
CA VAL A 35 5.55 -9.45 5.86
C VAL A 35 4.91 -10.83 5.67
N GLU A 36 3.83 -10.94 4.90
CA GLU A 36 3.19 -12.21 4.56
C GLU A 36 4.17 -13.17 3.86
N THR A 37 4.96 -12.66 2.91
CA THR A 37 5.99 -13.44 2.21
C THR A 37 7.05 -13.96 3.18
N PHE A 38 7.44 -13.18 4.19
CA PHE A 38 8.36 -13.63 5.22
C PHE A 38 7.76 -14.78 6.04
N ILE A 39 6.51 -14.63 6.49
CA ILE A 39 5.80 -15.65 7.28
C ILE A 39 5.62 -16.95 6.48
N GLN A 40 5.17 -16.84 5.23
CA GLN A 40 4.95 -17.98 4.34
C GLN A 40 6.23 -18.79 4.04
N THR A 41 7.40 -18.19 4.21
CA THR A 41 8.68 -18.89 3.97
C THR A 41 8.91 -20.02 4.99
N LYS A 42 8.31 -19.97 6.21
CA LYS A 42 8.36 -21.07 7.21
C LYS A 42 7.53 -22.29 6.80
N TRP A 43 6.30 -22.04 6.33
CA TRP A 43 5.31 -23.07 5.98
C TRP A 43 5.73 -23.94 4.80
N TYR A 44 6.69 -23.47 4.01
CA TYR A 44 7.25 -24.21 2.88
C TYR A 44 8.36 -25.20 3.28
N THR A 45 9.04 -24.98 4.41
CA THR A 45 10.13 -25.85 4.88
C THR A 45 9.66 -26.96 5.82
N GLY A 46 8.42 -26.89 6.32
CA GLY A 46 7.81 -27.95 7.13
C GLY A 46 6.29 -27.84 7.16
N TYR A 47 5.62 -28.78 6.50
CA TYR A 47 4.18 -29.07 6.59
C TYR A 47 3.18 -28.04 6.01
N ARG A 48 2.48 -28.48 4.96
CA ARG A 48 1.22 -27.91 4.45
C ARG A 48 0.17 -27.86 5.56
N THR A 49 -0.16 -26.67 6.06
CA THR A 49 -1.45 -26.45 6.73
C THR A 49 -2.40 -25.74 5.77
N ASN A 50 -3.62 -26.27 5.71
CA ASN A 50 -4.70 -25.77 4.89
C ASN A 50 -5.26 -24.48 5.52
N GLY A 51 -4.82 -23.31 5.06
CA GLY A 51 -5.41 -22.03 5.49
C GLY A 51 -5.10 -20.85 4.57
N PHE A 52 -3.85 -20.73 4.12
CA PHE A 52 -3.43 -19.61 3.27
C PHE A 52 -3.42 -20.01 1.78
N LYS A 53 -4.57 -19.87 1.11
CA LYS A 53 -4.64 -19.92 -0.37
C LYS A 53 -4.23 -18.57 -0.96
N ARG A 54 -2.93 -18.24 -1.00
CA ARG A 54 -2.43 -17.14 -1.87
C ARG A 54 -1.10 -17.50 -2.53
N ARG A 55 -0.91 -16.91 -3.71
CA ARG A 55 0.01 -17.28 -4.80
C ARG A 55 1.43 -17.61 -4.33
N LEU A 56 1.95 -18.71 -4.86
CA LEU A 56 3.31 -19.20 -4.67
C LEU A 56 4.31 -18.20 -5.27
N LEU A 57 5.14 -17.59 -4.43
CA LEU A 57 6.33 -16.84 -4.84
C LEU A 57 7.59 -17.71 -4.63
N PRO A 58 8.63 -17.56 -5.46
CA PRO A 58 9.86 -18.34 -5.36
C PRO A 58 10.56 -18.14 -4.02
N ILE A 59 11.10 -19.24 -3.49
CA ILE A 59 11.74 -19.34 -2.18
C ILE A 59 13.05 -18.52 -2.19
N GLY A 60 13.03 -17.34 -1.59
CA GLY A 60 14.24 -16.58 -1.26
C GLY A 60 14.90 -17.08 0.03
N ASN A 61 16.20 -16.80 0.20
CA ASN A 61 16.95 -17.15 1.41
C ASN A 61 16.31 -16.50 2.66
N LEU A 62 15.98 -17.31 3.67
CA LEU A 62 15.39 -16.84 4.93
C LEU A 62 16.30 -15.84 5.65
N ASN A 63 17.61 -15.99 5.56
CA ASN A 63 18.57 -15.13 6.24
C ASN A 63 18.59 -13.71 5.67
N THR A 64 18.43 -13.54 4.35
CA THR A 64 18.32 -12.21 3.74
C THR A 64 17.02 -11.53 4.15
N LYS A 65 15.91 -12.29 4.23
CA LYS A 65 14.61 -11.73 4.65
C LYS A 65 14.55 -11.36 6.14
N ARG A 66 15.23 -12.11 7.02
CA ARG A 66 15.34 -11.76 8.45
C ARG A 66 16.03 -10.40 8.65
N GLY A 67 17.11 -10.16 7.90
CA GLY A 67 17.84 -8.89 7.94
C GLY A 67 17.00 -7.68 7.54
N GLU A 68 16.07 -7.84 6.59
CA GLU A 68 15.20 -6.76 6.12
C GLU A 68 14.28 -6.21 7.22
N PHE A 69 13.82 -7.07 8.13
CA PHE A 69 12.94 -6.68 9.24
C PHE A 69 13.70 -6.47 10.56
N GLY A 70 15.04 -6.53 10.54
CA GLY A 70 15.86 -6.46 11.76
C GLY A 70 15.61 -7.65 12.71
N ILE A 71 15.13 -8.79 12.20
CA ILE A 71 14.90 -10.00 12.98
C ILE A 71 16.25 -10.69 13.18
N LYS A 72 16.60 -10.95 14.45
CA LYS A 72 17.88 -11.59 14.79
C LYS A 72 17.99 -13.00 14.19
N THR A 73 19.21 -13.35 13.76
CA THR A 73 19.52 -14.67 13.20
C THR A 73 19.53 -15.78 14.27
N GLU A 74 19.83 -15.42 15.51
CA GLU A 74 19.91 -16.32 16.67
C GLU A 74 18.54 -16.73 17.24
N LEU A 75 17.44 -16.21 16.70
CA LEU A 75 16.10 -16.54 17.20
C LEU A 75 15.69 -17.96 16.83
N ASN A 76 14.98 -18.60 17.76
CA ASN A 76 14.30 -19.86 17.48
C ASN A 76 13.10 -19.59 16.56
N ILE A 77 13.23 -19.95 15.29
CA ILE A 77 12.22 -19.62 14.27
C ILE A 77 10.87 -20.26 14.59
N ASP A 78 10.86 -21.45 15.19
CA ASP A 78 9.61 -22.15 15.45
C ASP A 78 8.79 -21.44 16.52
N ILE A 79 9.47 -21.10 17.62
CA ILE A 79 8.90 -20.29 18.71
C ILE A 79 8.45 -18.92 18.18
N PHE A 80 9.25 -18.28 17.33
CA PHE A 80 8.90 -16.98 16.75
C PHE A 80 7.56 -17.03 16.03
N PHE A 81 7.39 -17.96 15.09
CA PHE A 81 6.17 -18.02 14.28
C PHE A 81 4.97 -18.50 15.08
N SER A 82 5.14 -19.46 16.00
CA SER A 82 4.06 -19.90 16.89
C SER A 82 3.56 -18.76 17.78
N ALA A 83 4.47 -17.98 18.36
CA ALA A 83 4.11 -16.82 19.17
C ALA A 83 3.48 -15.70 18.32
N PHE A 84 4.00 -15.46 17.12
CA PHE A 84 3.44 -14.49 16.18
C PHE A 84 1.98 -14.84 15.81
N GLU A 85 1.71 -16.09 15.42
CA GLU A 85 0.37 -16.55 15.08
C GLU A 85 -0.59 -16.50 16.26
N SER A 86 -0.15 -16.95 17.42
CA SER A 86 -0.97 -16.91 18.63
C SER A 86 -1.34 -15.47 18.97
N TYR A 87 -0.39 -14.54 18.87
CA TYR A 87 -0.66 -13.12 19.09
C TYR A 87 -1.63 -12.51 18.07
N LEU A 88 -1.59 -12.96 16.80
CA LEU A 88 -2.57 -12.53 15.80
C LEU A 88 -4.00 -13.04 16.10
N ASN A 89 -4.13 -14.27 16.59
CA ASN A 89 -5.43 -14.90 16.82
C ASN A 89 -6.08 -14.51 18.15
N GLU A 90 -5.29 -14.48 19.22
CA GLU A 90 -5.79 -14.39 20.61
C GLU A 90 -5.44 -13.05 21.26
N ARG A 91 -4.57 -12.24 20.62
CA ARG A 91 -3.99 -10.99 21.16
C ARG A 91 -3.23 -11.13 22.48
N GLU A 92 -3.07 -12.36 22.94
CA GLU A 92 -2.26 -12.75 24.09
C GLU A 92 -1.42 -13.96 23.69
N TYR A 93 -0.21 -14.04 24.26
CA TYR A 93 0.58 -15.26 24.23
C TYR A 93 1.19 -15.42 25.61
N GLU A 94 0.62 -16.33 26.40
CA GLU A 94 1.20 -16.69 27.69
C GLU A 94 2.35 -17.67 27.46
N ILE A 95 3.48 -17.36 28.11
CA ILE A 95 4.66 -18.19 28.08
C ILE A 95 4.36 -19.43 28.92
N SER A 96 3.99 -20.53 28.29
CA SER A 96 3.86 -21.82 28.99
C SER A 96 5.21 -22.50 29.24
N HIS A 97 6.33 -21.90 28.79
CA HIS A 97 7.66 -22.51 28.86
C HIS A 97 8.38 -22.07 30.13
N ASN A 98 8.57 -23.01 31.05
CA ASN A 98 9.34 -22.80 32.27
C ASN A 98 10.83 -22.90 31.93
N ILE A 99 11.70 -22.15 32.62
CA ILE A 99 13.15 -22.30 32.47
C ILE A 99 13.58 -23.77 32.68
N ASN A 100 12.85 -24.49 33.54
CA ASN A 100 12.99 -25.93 33.82
C ASN A 100 12.86 -26.83 32.58
N ASP A 101 12.14 -26.40 31.54
CA ASP A 101 11.98 -27.15 30.28
C ASP A 101 13.28 -27.19 29.46
N TYR A 102 14.24 -26.32 29.79
CA TYR A 102 15.54 -26.25 29.11
C TYR A 102 16.68 -26.90 29.90
N TYR A 103 16.45 -27.28 31.17
CA TYR A 103 17.45 -27.94 32.00
C TYR A 103 17.60 -29.43 31.69
N SER A 104 16.66 -30.11 31.01
CA SER A 104 16.75 -31.56 30.81
C SER A 104 17.72 -32.02 29.71
N GLU A 105 18.31 -31.11 28.94
CA GLU A 105 19.06 -31.44 27.71
C GLU A 105 20.60 -31.53 27.87
N TYR A 106 21.16 -31.21 29.04
CA TYR A 106 22.62 -31.14 29.22
C TYR A 106 23.09 -31.99 30.41
N ASP A 107 24.14 -32.78 30.21
CA ASP A 107 24.75 -33.69 31.21
C ASP A 107 26.04 -33.13 31.85
N ASP A 108 26.33 -31.82 31.69
CA ASP A 108 27.67 -31.25 31.91
C ASP A 108 27.72 -30.13 32.96
N ASP A 109 28.91 -29.80 33.48
CA ASP A 109 29.12 -28.81 34.56
C ASP A 109 28.67 -27.36 34.18
N ASP A 110 28.55 -27.05 32.88
CA ASP A 110 28.09 -25.73 32.36
C ASP A 110 26.56 -25.63 32.14
N LYS A 111 25.80 -26.60 32.68
CA LYS A 111 24.36 -26.78 32.40
C LYS A 111 23.51 -25.54 32.70
N GLU A 112 23.79 -24.84 33.79
CA GLU A 112 23.01 -23.67 34.21
C GLU A 112 23.24 -22.46 33.28
N GLU A 113 24.48 -22.20 32.88
CA GLU A 113 24.80 -21.07 31.99
C GLU A 113 24.17 -21.26 30.60
N LYS A 114 24.29 -22.47 30.03
CA LYS A 114 23.68 -22.81 28.72
C LYS A 114 22.15 -22.78 28.77
N ALA A 115 21.54 -23.27 29.85
CA ALA A 115 20.09 -23.20 30.03
C ALA A 115 19.60 -21.74 30.14
N ASN A 116 20.31 -20.90 30.89
CA ASN A 116 20.02 -19.47 31.02
C ASN A 116 20.14 -18.73 29.67
N GLU A 117 21.16 -19.04 28.86
CA GLU A 117 21.33 -18.46 27.53
C GLU A 117 20.18 -18.86 26.59
N LYS A 118 19.84 -20.16 26.54
CA LYS A 118 18.72 -20.67 25.72
C LYS A 118 17.39 -20.05 26.13
N TYR A 119 17.15 -19.91 27.44
CA TYR A 119 15.96 -19.23 27.97
C TYR A 119 15.91 -17.75 27.56
N LYS A 120 17.04 -17.04 27.64
CA LYS A 120 17.14 -15.64 27.20
C LYS A 120 16.88 -15.49 25.70
N ILE A 121 17.39 -16.41 24.88
CA ILE A 121 17.10 -16.46 23.44
C ILE A 121 15.60 -16.69 23.20
N CYS A 122 14.96 -17.59 23.96
CA CYS A 122 13.53 -17.82 23.89
C CYS A 122 12.73 -16.56 24.23
N LEU A 123 13.01 -15.90 25.37
CA LEU A 123 12.34 -14.65 25.76
C LEU A 123 12.50 -13.54 24.71
N ASN A 124 13.70 -13.39 24.15
CA ASN A 124 13.97 -12.42 23.08
C ASN A 124 13.20 -12.76 21.80
N THR A 125 13.09 -14.05 21.47
CA THR A 125 12.30 -14.55 20.33
C THR A 125 10.83 -14.19 20.48
N LEU A 126 10.26 -14.43 21.66
CA LEU A 126 8.88 -14.11 21.99
C LEU A 126 8.61 -12.61 21.92
N LYS A 127 9.51 -11.80 22.49
CA LYS A 127 9.44 -10.35 22.40
C LYS A 127 9.45 -9.89 20.95
N GLN A 128 10.41 -10.35 20.14
CA GLN A 128 10.48 -9.98 18.73
C GLN A 128 9.22 -10.39 17.95
N ALA A 129 8.66 -11.57 18.22
CA ALA A 129 7.43 -12.04 17.59
C ALA A 129 6.24 -11.13 17.92
N LYS A 130 6.10 -10.72 19.19
CA LYS A 130 5.08 -9.78 19.63
C LYS A 130 5.20 -8.41 18.96
N GLU A 131 6.40 -7.83 18.97
CA GLU A 131 6.65 -6.52 18.32
C GLU A 131 6.34 -6.57 16.82
N PHE A 132 6.68 -7.68 16.17
CA PHE A 132 6.41 -7.88 14.74
C PHE A 132 4.91 -8.09 14.45
N ALA A 133 4.19 -8.80 15.33
CA ALA A 133 2.73 -8.96 15.23
C ALA A 133 2.00 -7.63 15.42
N LEU A 134 2.42 -6.81 16.38
CA LEU A 134 1.90 -5.44 16.56
C LEU A 134 2.10 -4.59 15.31
N TYR A 135 3.28 -4.68 14.70
CA TYR A 135 3.57 -3.98 13.44
C TYR A 135 2.66 -4.43 12.30
N TYR A 136 2.47 -5.75 12.14
CA TYR A 136 1.58 -6.30 11.12
C TYR A 136 0.11 -5.87 11.32
N ILE A 137 -0.40 -5.95 12.56
CA ILE A 137 -1.76 -5.47 12.90
C ILE A 137 -1.91 -4.00 12.55
N TRP A 138 -0.92 -3.17 12.91
CA TRP A 138 -0.93 -1.75 12.59
C TRP A 138 -0.95 -1.50 11.08
N LEU A 139 -0.21 -2.26 10.26
CA LEU A 139 -0.25 -2.13 8.80
C LEU A 139 -1.65 -2.45 8.24
N GLU A 140 -2.31 -3.50 8.74
CA GLU A 140 -3.68 -3.85 8.33
C GLU A 140 -4.69 -2.77 8.72
N GLU A 141 -4.57 -2.23 9.94
CA GLU A 141 -5.39 -1.11 10.41
C GLU A 141 -5.13 0.16 9.60
N LEU A 142 -3.87 0.45 9.27
CA LEU A 142 -3.49 1.57 8.43
C LEU A 142 -4.09 1.44 7.03
N LEU A 143 -4.03 0.25 6.42
CA LEU A 143 -4.65 -0.03 5.14
C LEU A 143 -6.17 0.15 5.20
N LYS A 144 -6.83 -0.34 6.26
CA LYS A 144 -8.28 -0.16 6.48
C LYS A 144 -8.65 1.30 6.68
N SER A 145 -7.85 2.05 7.42
CA SER A 145 -8.08 3.48 7.66
C SER A 145 -7.95 4.31 6.37
N ASP A 146 -6.96 4.00 5.52
CA ASP A 146 -6.81 4.58 4.17
C ASP A 146 -7.96 4.15 3.23
N LEU A 147 -8.61 3.01 3.45
CA LEU A 147 -9.83 2.59 2.74
C LEU A 147 -11.07 3.36 3.20
N THR A 148 -11.15 3.72 4.49
CA THR A 148 -12.25 4.57 5.02
C THR A 148 -12.04 6.05 4.74
N SER A 149 -10.80 6.49 4.48
CA SER A 149 -10.51 7.77 3.85
C SER A 149 -10.64 7.67 2.33
N ILE A 150 -11.78 7.16 1.84
CA ILE A 150 -12.35 7.80 0.65
C ILE A 150 -12.82 9.16 1.14
N SER A 151 -11.88 10.08 1.38
CA SER A 151 -12.19 11.48 1.14
C SER A 151 -12.80 11.45 -0.25
N LYS A 152 -14.08 11.84 -0.38
CA LYS A 152 -14.70 12.10 -1.69
C LYS A 152 -13.60 12.66 -2.56
N PRO A 153 -13.28 12.05 -3.73
CA PRO A 153 -12.15 12.46 -4.54
C PRO A 153 -12.19 13.97 -4.56
N LYS A 154 -11.18 14.61 -3.96
CA LYS A 154 -11.14 16.06 -3.72
C LYS A 154 -11.64 16.65 -5.02
N THR A 155 -12.87 17.18 -5.01
CA THR A 155 -13.61 17.47 -6.26
C THR A 155 -12.62 18.22 -7.11
N SER A 156 -12.19 17.65 -8.24
CA SER A 156 -11.05 18.23 -8.96
C SER A 156 -11.35 19.72 -9.10
N ASP A 157 -10.41 20.60 -8.73
CA ASP A 157 -10.62 22.06 -8.81
C ASP A 157 -10.96 22.50 -10.25
N LEU A 158 -10.88 21.57 -11.21
CA LEU A 158 -11.40 21.70 -12.55
C LEU A 158 -12.90 22.00 -12.55
N THR A 159 -13.22 23.14 -13.15
CA THR A 159 -14.57 23.52 -13.56
C THR A 159 -15.15 22.51 -14.56
N HIS A 160 -16.47 22.53 -14.72
CA HIS A 160 -17.18 21.70 -15.70
C HIS A 160 -16.56 21.79 -17.11
N LYS A 161 -16.22 23.00 -17.56
CA LYS A 161 -15.58 23.24 -18.86
C LYS A 161 -14.22 22.55 -18.97
N GLN A 162 -13.39 22.68 -17.94
CA GLN A 162 -12.06 22.09 -17.90
C GLN A 162 -12.12 20.55 -17.87
N LYS A 163 -13.08 19.96 -17.15
CA LYS A 163 -13.30 18.50 -17.15
C LYS A 163 -13.62 17.97 -18.55
N LEU A 164 -14.57 18.60 -19.25
CA LEU A 164 -14.94 18.18 -20.61
C LEU A 164 -13.82 18.43 -21.61
N LEU A 165 -13.09 19.54 -21.48
CA LEU A 165 -11.94 19.84 -22.32
C LEU A 165 -10.82 18.81 -22.13
N ALA A 166 -10.51 18.44 -20.88
CA ALA A 166 -9.53 17.39 -20.59
C ALA A 166 -9.93 16.05 -21.22
N LEU A 167 -11.19 15.67 -21.14
CA LEU A 167 -11.69 14.43 -21.78
C LEU A 167 -11.50 14.48 -23.30
N ASN A 168 -11.73 15.62 -23.93
CA ASN A 168 -11.52 15.77 -25.37
C ASN A 168 -10.05 15.56 -25.76
N TYR A 169 -9.11 16.13 -25.01
CA TYR A 169 -7.67 15.89 -25.22
C TYR A 169 -7.22 14.46 -24.90
N LEU A 170 -7.93 13.74 -24.02
CA LEU A 170 -7.76 12.30 -23.81
C LEU A 170 -8.28 11.44 -24.97
N GLY A 171 -8.84 12.06 -26.02
CA GLY A 171 -9.34 11.36 -27.20
C GLY A 171 -10.82 10.99 -27.13
N LEU A 172 -11.59 11.56 -26.20
CA LEU A 172 -13.04 11.41 -26.20
C LEU A 172 -13.63 12.16 -27.40
N ASP A 173 -13.96 11.42 -28.46
CA ASP A 173 -14.68 11.89 -29.63
C ASP A 173 -16.14 11.41 -29.60
N LEU A 174 -17.05 12.36 -29.39
CA LEU A 174 -18.49 12.11 -29.37
C LEU A 174 -19.21 12.71 -30.58
N SER A 175 -18.47 13.19 -31.59
CA SER A 175 -19.03 13.82 -32.80
C SER A 175 -19.99 12.91 -33.58
N LYS A 176 -19.82 11.59 -33.46
CA LYS A 176 -20.63 10.57 -34.15
C LYS A 176 -21.93 10.22 -33.43
N TYR A 177 -22.12 10.68 -32.19
CA TYR A 177 -23.26 10.32 -31.36
C TYR A 177 -24.18 11.53 -31.14
N ASP A 178 -25.45 11.26 -30.85
CA ASP A 178 -26.40 12.32 -30.50
C ASP A 178 -25.93 13.06 -29.23
N ASN A 179 -25.81 14.39 -29.34
CA ASN A 179 -25.34 15.25 -28.25
C ASN A 179 -26.22 15.13 -26.99
N THR A 180 -27.54 14.97 -27.17
CA THR A 180 -28.50 14.90 -26.06
C THR A 180 -28.28 13.63 -25.24
N ASN A 181 -28.20 12.47 -25.89
CA ASN A 181 -27.97 11.19 -25.22
C ASN A 181 -26.54 11.09 -24.67
N SER A 182 -25.55 11.57 -25.41
CA SER A 182 -24.16 11.60 -24.95
C SER A 182 -23.99 12.45 -23.70
N ALA A 183 -24.63 13.62 -23.66
CA ALA A 183 -24.62 14.50 -22.49
C ALA A 183 -25.32 13.86 -21.28
N LYS A 184 -26.44 13.15 -21.46
CA LYS A 184 -27.12 12.42 -20.36
C LYS A 184 -26.22 11.35 -19.73
N VAL A 185 -25.45 10.64 -20.56
CA VAL A 185 -24.52 9.60 -20.07
C VAL A 185 -23.33 10.25 -19.37
N LEU A 186 -22.68 11.23 -20.02
CA LEU A 186 -21.53 11.92 -19.45
C LEU A 186 -21.85 12.67 -18.16
N SER A 187 -23.00 13.35 -18.08
CA SER A 187 -23.38 14.09 -16.87
C SER A 187 -23.53 13.15 -15.67
N LYS A 188 -24.00 11.91 -15.90
CA LYS A 188 -24.04 10.86 -14.87
C LYS A 188 -22.65 10.33 -14.52
N ILE A 189 -21.80 10.06 -15.50
CA ILE A 189 -20.43 9.55 -15.27
C ILE A 189 -19.60 10.57 -14.48
N LEU A 190 -19.72 11.86 -14.81
CA LEU A 190 -18.91 12.92 -14.22
C LEU A 190 -19.56 13.53 -12.97
N GLU A 191 -20.78 13.11 -12.63
CA GLU A 191 -21.62 13.71 -11.59
C GLU A 191 -21.77 15.24 -11.77
N LEU A 192 -22.06 15.65 -13.00
CA LEU A 192 -22.22 17.06 -13.40
C LEU A 192 -23.65 17.35 -13.87
N ASP A 193 -23.97 18.65 -13.97
CA ASP A 193 -25.27 19.11 -14.46
C ASP A 193 -25.47 18.82 -15.95
N TYR A 194 -26.59 18.20 -16.30
CA TYR A 194 -26.89 17.77 -17.67
C TYR A 194 -26.94 18.92 -18.68
N ASP A 195 -27.60 20.04 -18.35
CA ASP A 195 -27.80 21.15 -19.30
C ASP A 195 -26.46 21.83 -19.62
N ASN A 196 -25.62 22.02 -18.60
CA ASN A 196 -24.25 22.50 -18.78
C ASN A 196 -23.40 21.50 -19.57
N THR A 197 -23.50 20.18 -19.30
CA THR A 197 -22.77 19.16 -20.06
C THR A 197 -23.14 19.22 -21.54
N ARG A 198 -24.44 19.25 -21.86
CA ARG A 198 -24.95 19.33 -23.25
C ARG A 198 -24.47 20.60 -23.97
N LYS A 199 -24.51 21.73 -23.27
CA LYS A 199 -24.05 23.03 -23.79
C LYS A 199 -22.56 23.02 -24.10
N TYR A 200 -21.74 22.57 -23.15
CA TYR A 200 -20.28 22.58 -23.28
C TYR A 200 -19.77 21.51 -24.25
N LEU A 201 -20.41 20.34 -24.32
CA LEU A 201 -20.07 19.30 -25.30
C LEU A 201 -20.22 19.84 -26.73
N SER A 202 -21.31 20.57 -27.01
CA SER A 202 -21.51 21.23 -28.30
C SER A 202 -20.40 22.24 -28.63
N TYR A 203 -19.89 22.99 -27.65
CA TYR A 203 -18.78 23.94 -27.89
C TYR A 203 -17.45 23.26 -28.17
N ILE A 204 -17.17 22.14 -27.52
CA ILE A 204 -15.95 21.36 -27.77
C ILE A 204 -15.98 20.81 -29.19
N SER A 205 -17.07 20.16 -29.61
CA SER A 205 -17.18 19.58 -30.95
C SER A 205 -17.20 20.63 -32.07
N SER A 206 -17.71 21.83 -31.78
CA SER A 206 -17.81 22.93 -32.76
C SER A 206 -16.58 23.85 -32.80
N GLY A 207 -15.55 23.58 -31.99
CA GLY A 207 -14.35 24.41 -31.92
C GLY A 207 -14.57 25.82 -31.36
N LYS A 208 -15.68 26.08 -30.67
CA LYS A 208 -16.06 27.43 -30.21
C LYS A 208 -15.32 27.83 -28.92
N ASN A 209 -14.91 29.10 -28.85
CA ASN A 209 -14.00 29.66 -27.84
C ASN A 209 -14.52 29.71 -26.38
N VAL A 210 -15.78 29.35 -26.11
CA VAL A 210 -16.35 29.47 -24.75
C VAL A 210 -15.80 28.43 -23.77
N VAL A 211 -15.35 27.29 -24.29
CA VAL A 211 -14.72 26.21 -23.52
C VAL A 211 -13.19 26.23 -23.69
N ARG A 212 -12.70 26.44 -24.90
CA ARG A 212 -11.26 26.50 -25.24
C ARG A 212 -10.60 27.84 -24.89
N THR A 213 -10.97 28.51 -23.80
CA THR A 213 -10.32 29.78 -23.42
C THR A 213 -8.87 29.55 -23.01
N LYS A 214 -8.00 30.56 -23.19
CA LYS A 214 -6.59 30.53 -22.73
C LYS A 214 -6.45 30.03 -21.29
N SER A 215 -7.21 30.59 -20.36
CA SER A 215 -7.20 30.17 -18.94
C SER A 215 -7.62 28.71 -18.73
N ASN A 216 -8.60 28.20 -19.49
CA ASN A 216 -8.97 26.79 -19.40
C ASN A 216 -7.89 25.87 -19.97
N LEU A 217 -7.29 26.24 -21.11
CA LEU A 217 -6.20 25.51 -21.73
C LEU A 217 -4.97 25.46 -20.83
N GLU A 218 -4.55 26.58 -20.22
CA GLU A 218 -3.43 26.63 -19.28
C GLU A 218 -3.66 25.70 -18.07
N THR A 219 -4.89 25.70 -17.52
CA THR A 219 -5.23 24.83 -16.38
C THR A 219 -5.20 23.35 -16.78
N VAL A 220 -5.77 23.02 -17.95
CA VAL A 220 -5.81 21.64 -18.46
C VAL A 220 -4.41 21.18 -18.87
N LYS A 221 -3.57 22.03 -19.46
CA LYS A 221 -2.16 21.74 -19.74
C LYS A 221 -1.41 21.33 -18.48
N LYS A 222 -1.51 22.15 -17.42
CA LYS A 222 -0.86 21.88 -16.13
C LYS A 222 -1.35 20.56 -15.50
N LEU A 223 -2.63 20.22 -15.67
CA LEU A 223 -3.16 18.93 -15.24
C LEU A 223 -2.47 17.76 -15.95
N PHE A 224 -2.24 17.85 -17.26
CA PHE A 224 -1.56 16.81 -18.03
C PHE A 224 -0.06 16.75 -17.73
N GLU A 225 0.62 17.89 -17.57
CA GLU A 225 2.03 17.96 -17.16
C GLU A 225 2.26 17.27 -15.81
N THR A 226 1.45 17.62 -14.80
CA THR A 226 1.54 17.00 -13.46
C THR A 226 1.19 15.51 -13.45
N SER A 227 0.51 15.03 -14.49
CA SER A 227 0.17 13.61 -14.68
C SER A 227 1.17 12.85 -15.56
N ASN A 228 2.30 13.47 -15.96
CA ASN A 228 3.30 12.92 -16.88
C ASN A 228 2.74 12.53 -18.27
N LEU A 229 1.69 13.21 -18.74
CA LEU A 229 1.14 13.04 -20.08
C LEU A 229 1.67 14.15 -20.99
N THR A 230 3.00 14.14 -21.20
CA THR A 230 3.73 15.21 -21.88
C THR A 230 3.25 15.43 -23.32
N ASP A 231 2.93 14.37 -24.04
CA ASP A 231 2.49 14.46 -25.44
C ASP A 231 1.18 15.27 -25.57
N ILE A 232 0.24 15.04 -24.65
CA ILE A 232 -1.02 15.79 -24.59
C ILE A 232 -0.77 17.23 -24.17
N SER A 233 0.14 17.47 -23.21
CA SER A 233 0.48 18.84 -22.80
C SER A 233 1.13 19.64 -23.94
N SER A 234 1.94 19.01 -24.79
CA SER A 234 2.53 19.65 -25.98
C SER A 234 1.46 19.98 -27.03
N LEU A 235 0.47 19.10 -27.22
CA LEU A 235 -0.67 19.40 -28.11
C LEU A 235 -1.47 20.62 -27.62
N ILE A 236 -1.69 20.72 -26.31
CA ILE A 236 -2.38 21.89 -25.73
C ILE A 236 -1.54 23.15 -25.87
N GLU A 237 -0.21 23.05 -25.79
CA GLU A 237 0.68 24.19 -26.01
C GLU A 237 0.59 24.74 -27.43
N THR A 238 0.55 23.86 -28.43
CA THR A 238 0.30 24.28 -29.82
C THR A 238 -1.05 24.97 -29.97
N ASP A 239 -2.10 24.47 -29.30
CA ASP A 239 -3.40 25.14 -29.29
C ASP A 239 -3.34 26.52 -28.59
N LEU A 240 -2.51 26.68 -27.55
CA LEU A 240 -2.29 27.96 -26.84
C LEU A 240 -1.50 28.98 -27.66
N GLU A 241 -0.54 28.53 -28.48
CA GLU A 241 0.24 29.39 -29.38
C GLU A 241 -0.59 29.97 -30.52
N ASN A 242 -1.68 29.29 -30.90
CA ASN A 242 -2.59 29.71 -31.96
C ASN A 242 -3.72 30.65 -31.48
N TYR A 243 -3.67 31.13 -30.22
CA TYR A 243 -4.69 31.97 -29.58
C TYR A 243 -4.36 33.47 -29.58
#